data_AF-A0AAE3YW91-F1
#
_entry.id   AF-A0AAE3YW91-F1
#
_cell.length_a   1.000
_cell.length_b   1.000
_cell.length_c   1.000
_cell.angle_alpha   90.00
_cell.angle_beta   90.00
_cell.angle_gamma   90.00
#
_symmetry.space_group_name_H-M   'P 1'
#
loop_
_entity.id
_entity.type
_entity.pdbx_description
1 polymer ?
#
loop_
_entity_poly.entity_id
_entity_poly.type
_entity_poly.pdbx_seq_one_letter_code
_entity_poly.pdbx_strand_id
1 'polypeptide(L)'
;MEITTVDLDAPPQLWARWVAQAAALATIGYRDVYWIDGAGAHHDDHGGNYARLMLIDGDRAVLFGYDHEYSRTVDYSPPVDLLAGAPEWLPWTDLTAATNVDQLGYVYWYDRAWHRVAYPHDLGDDGLLATVREVIDDEQALLALREIVFEWGRHGPADSVRERADVDAAADRLLAAAYARSVDETVLWNLLGRVTAVRPDPRAGVAAAAQGGGTPGSSAPFVPAAPARPARRRVRRLSEEQHQQLVWSAMRQAPELGRPHDLTYPASPELTALVGWARSRAPHRDGRCSVLFQLEIDGSSEQPGEFPPALREGENSWTPYREASDLARALWTAEDSGGRGRWLFLRLETTAHDFHVDRRWDSWPQWWEYDGITGPWLDQLNAEMTHRSPQWRPDWAVLLDSEVAWSGPPDRYAHLLN
;
A
#
# COMPACT_ATOMS: atom_id res chain seq x y z
N MET A 1 -6.97 22.72 7.65
CA MET A 1 -7.65 21.45 7.89
C MET A 1 -8.23 21.51 9.29
N GLU A 2 -9.50 21.13 9.46
CA GLU A 2 -10.19 21.18 10.75
C GLU A 2 -9.75 19.98 11.61
N ILE A 3 -9.79 20.13 12.94
CA ILE A 3 -9.54 19.03 13.89
C ILE A 3 -10.89 18.50 14.35
N THR A 4 -11.04 17.18 14.34
CA THR A 4 -12.27 16.48 14.75
C THR A 4 -12.01 15.71 16.04
N THR A 5 -12.96 15.77 16.97
CA THR A 5 -13.00 14.92 18.15
C THR A 5 -13.58 13.56 17.78
N VAL A 6 -12.99 12.49 18.29
CA VAL A 6 -13.39 11.11 18.00
C VAL A 6 -13.82 10.41 19.27
N ASP A 7 -14.84 9.56 19.14
CA ASP A 7 -15.28 8.68 20.21
C ASP A 7 -14.41 7.41 20.22
N LEU A 8 -13.44 7.40 21.12
CA LEU A 8 -12.58 6.26 21.43
C LEU A 8 -12.44 6.20 22.95
N ASP A 9 -12.31 4.99 23.49
CA ASP A 9 -12.05 4.82 24.92
C ASP A 9 -10.75 5.51 25.34
N ALA A 10 -10.66 5.94 26.60
CA ALA A 10 -9.48 6.67 27.07
C ALA A 10 -8.20 5.80 27.02
N PRO A 11 -7.00 6.44 26.92
CA PRO A 11 -5.75 5.70 26.73
C PRO A 11 -5.47 4.57 27.73
N PRO A 12 -5.79 4.70 29.04
CA PRO A 12 -5.60 3.59 29.98
C PRO A 12 -6.37 2.31 29.62
N GLN A 13 -7.54 2.44 28.98
CA GLN A 13 -8.37 1.31 28.57
C GLN A 13 -7.77 0.59 27.37
N LEU A 14 -7.43 1.32 26.31
CA LEU A 14 -6.74 0.76 25.13
C LEU A 14 -5.42 0.10 25.57
N TRP A 15 -4.69 0.74 26.47
CA TRP A 15 -3.42 0.21 27.00
C TRP A 15 -3.60 -1.11 27.74
N ALA A 16 -4.61 -1.23 28.61
CA ALA A 16 -4.89 -2.47 29.33
C ALA A 16 -5.27 -3.63 28.38
N ARG A 17 -6.04 -3.35 27.33
CA ARG A 17 -6.36 -4.33 26.29
C ARG A 17 -5.10 -4.76 25.52
N TRP A 18 -4.23 -3.81 25.18
CA TRP A 18 -2.94 -4.10 24.55
C TRP A 18 -2.05 -5.00 25.41
N VAL A 19 -2.00 -4.72 26.72
CA VAL A 19 -1.30 -5.57 27.71
C VAL A 19 -1.87 -6.99 27.71
N ALA A 20 -3.20 -7.14 27.68
CA ALA A 20 -3.82 -8.46 27.63
C ALA A 20 -3.46 -9.23 26.35
N GLN A 21 -3.52 -8.59 25.18
CA GLN A 21 -3.14 -9.21 23.90
C GLN A 21 -1.65 -9.59 23.86
N ALA A 22 -0.77 -8.67 24.25
CA ALA A 22 0.68 -8.93 24.28
C ALA A 22 1.02 -10.08 25.23
N ALA A 23 0.40 -10.13 26.42
CA ALA A 23 0.61 -11.21 27.38
C ALA A 23 0.10 -12.56 26.84
N ALA A 24 -1.06 -12.57 26.19
CA ALA A 24 -1.64 -13.78 25.62
C ALA A 24 -0.78 -14.34 24.47
N LEU A 25 -0.42 -13.49 23.50
CA LEU A 25 0.38 -13.87 22.34
C LEU A 25 1.81 -14.27 22.73
N ALA A 26 2.43 -13.56 23.67
CA ALA A 26 3.75 -13.96 24.19
C ALA A 26 3.72 -15.31 24.91
N THR A 27 2.61 -15.67 25.57
CA THR A 27 2.43 -16.99 26.22
C THR A 27 2.45 -18.13 25.21
N ILE A 28 1.95 -17.91 23.99
CA ILE A 28 1.94 -18.92 22.92
C ILE A 28 3.08 -18.72 21.89
N GLY A 29 4.03 -17.82 22.17
CA GLY A 29 5.28 -17.68 21.41
C GLY A 29 5.30 -16.59 20.33
N TYR A 30 4.22 -15.83 20.14
CA TYR A 30 4.11 -14.73 19.17
C TYR A 30 4.43 -13.40 19.86
N ARG A 31 5.72 -13.12 20.07
CA ARG A 31 6.18 -11.96 20.88
C ARG A 31 6.37 -10.67 20.08
N ASP A 32 6.09 -10.72 18.79
CA ASP A 32 6.31 -9.70 17.77
C ASP A 32 5.02 -9.31 17.03
N VAL A 33 3.87 -9.88 17.42
CA VAL A 33 2.56 -9.50 16.85
C VAL A 33 1.96 -8.35 17.65
N TYR A 34 1.75 -8.54 18.96
CA TYR A 34 1.47 -7.46 19.91
C TYR A 34 2.58 -7.46 20.96
N TRP A 35 3.25 -6.33 21.15
CA TRP A 35 4.30 -6.20 22.17
C TRP A 35 4.39 -4.80 22.74
N ILE A 36 5.07 -4.69 23.87
CA ILE A 36 5.29 -3.42 24.55
C ILE A 36 6.77 -3.30 24.91
N ASP A 37 7.35 -2.15 24.61
CA ASP A 37 8.71 -1.80 24.99
C ASP A 37 8.80 -0.36 25.50
N GLY A 38 10.02 0.15 25.72
CA GLY A 38 10.23 1.51 26.23
C GLY A 38 9.72 2.62 25.31
N ALA A 39 9.40 2.31 24.05
CA ALA A 39 8.87 3.26 23.07
C ALA A 39 7.34 3.17 22.92
N GLY A 40 6.65 2.32 23.70
CA GLY A 40 5.20 2.19 23.70
C GLY A 40 4.73 0.78 23.36
N ALA A 41 3.44 0.69 23.02
CA ALA A 41 2.80 -0.53 22.57
C ALA A 41 2.80 -0.59 21.05
N HIS A 42 2.99 -1.78 20.49
CA HIS A 42 3.16 -2.02 19.06
C HIS A 42 2.29 -3.21 18.62
N HIS A 43 1.84 -3.13 17.38
CA HIS A 43 1.18 -4.19 16.63
C HIS A 43 1.84 -4.29 15.25
N ASP A 44 2.15 -5.51 14.79
CA ASP A 44 2.67 -5.81 13.45
C ASP A 44 2.22 -7.21 13.03
N ASP A 45 1.47 -7.33 11.94
CA ASP A 45 1.00 -8.62 11.43
C ASP A 45 1.97 -9.28 10.43
N HIS A 46 3.11 -8.65 10.16
CA HIS A 46 4.12 -9.02 9.17
C HIS A 46 3.62 -9.02 7.71
N GLY A 47 2.39 -8.55 7.47
CA GLY A 47 1.75 -8.37 6.18
C GLY A 47 1.83 -6.93 5.67
N GLY A 48 2.42 -6.01 6.44
CA GLY A 48 2.48 -4.58 6.13
C GLY A 48 1.51 -3.74 6.95
N ASN A 49 0.78 -4.34 7.90
CA ASN A 49 -0.15 -3.64 8.76
C ASN A 49 0.47 -3.47 10.15
N TYR A 50 0.53 -2.23 10.64
CA TYR A 50 1.10 -1.94 11.94
C TYR A 50 0.39 -0.81 12.66
N ALA A 51 0.48 -0.81 13.98
CA ALA A 51 0.00 0.27 14.82
C ALA A 51 0.87 0.48 16.05
N ARG A 52 0.85 1.70 16.58
CA ARG A 52 1.58 2.09 17.78
C ARG A 52 0.70 2.94 18.67
N LEU A 53 0.67 2.60 19.95
CA LEU A 53 0.10 3.42 21.02
C LEU A 53 1.22 3.87 21.96
N MET A 54 1.37 5.18 22.14
CA MET A 54 2.34 5.77 23.06
C MET A 54 1.62 6.56 24.13
N LEU A 55 1.91 6.24 25.41
CA LEU A 55 1.54 7.09 26.53
C LEU A 55 2.58 8.20 26.64
N ILE A 56 2.10 9.45 26.67
CA ILE A 56 2.93 10.66 26.73
C ILE A 56 2.71 11.33 28.10
N ASP A 57 3.76 11.92 28.65
CA ASP A 57 3.68 12.68 29.91
C ASP A 57 2.53 13.71 29.89
N GLY A 58 1.87 13.87 31.05
CA GLY A 58 0.78 14.84 31.24
C GLY A 58 -0.59 14.35 30.75
N ASP A 59 -0.91 13.07 30.96
CA ASP A 59 -2.17 12.41 30.59
C ASP A 59 -2.50 12.52 29.09
N ARG A 60 -1.47 12.38 28.27
CA ARG A 60 -1.56 12.43 26.80
C ARG A 60 -1.26 11.07 26.21
N ALA A 61 -1.74 10.86 24.99
CA ALA A 61 -1.36 9.68 24.23
C ALA A 61 -1.41 9.97 22.73
N VAL A 62 -0.77 9.12 21.94
CA VAL A 62 -0.94 9.08 20.49
C VAL A 62 -1.10 7.64 20.04
N LEU A 63 -2.04 7.43 19.13
CA LEU A 63 -2.31 6.19 18.43
C LEU A 63 -2.15 6.46 16.93
N PHE A 64 -1.23 5.76 16.28
CA PHE A 64 -1.00 5.91 14.85
C PHE A 64 -0.63 4.57 14.24
N GLY A 65 -0.87 4.43 12.95
CA GLY A 65 -0.63 3.17 12.25
C GLY A 65 -0.92 3.30 10.78
N TYR A 66 -0.86 2.15 10.12
CA TYR A 66 -1.08 2.00 8.70
C TYR A 66 -1.55 0.59 8.41
N ASP A 67 -2.56 0.49 7.57
CA ASP A 67 -3.02 -0.73 6.96
C ASP A 67 -2.86 -0.63 5.45
N HIS A 68 -2.25 -1.63 4.82
CA HIS A 68 -1.92 -1.56 3.40
C HIS A 68 -3.13 -1.73 2.47
N GLU A 69 -4.28 -2.20 2.97
CA GLU A 69 -5.50 -2.34 2.18
C GLU A 69 -6.59 -1.34 2.53
N TYR A 70 -6.63 -0.89 3.79
CA TYR A 70 -7.71 -0.09 4.35
C TYR A 70 -7.31 1.36 4.66
N SER A 71 -6.02 1.71 4.75
CA SER A 71 -5.60 3.10 4.93
C SER A 71 -5.70 3.94 3.66
N ARG A 72 -6.94 4.21 3.24
CA ARG A 72 -7.24 5.02 2.04
C ARG A 72 -6.71 6.44 2.10
N THR A 73 -6.36 6.93 3.28
CA THR A 73 -5.73 8.24 3.52
C THR A 73 -4.38 8.38 2.81
N VAL A 74 -3.63 7.29 2.62
CA VAL A 74 -2.32 7.30 1.96
C VAL A 74 -2.46 7.58 0.47
N ASP A 75 -3.47 6.98 -0.17
CA ASP A 75 -3.71 7.09 -1.61
C ASP A 75 -4.79 8.11 -1.98
N TYR A 76 -5.36 8.80 -0.99
CA TYR A 76 -6.44 9.75 -1.23
C TYR A 76 -6.01 10.92 -2.13
N SER A 77 -6.90 11.33 -3.02
CA SER A 77 -6.67 12.35 -4.05
C SER A 77 -7.70 13.47 -3.90
N PRO A 78 -7.32 14.71 -3.54
CA PRO A 78 -5.96 15.20 -3.25
C PRO A 78 -5.41 14.73 -1.89
N PRO A 79 -4.08 14.64 -1.68
CA PRO A 79 -3.49 14.11 -0.45
C PRO A 79 -3.99 14.75 0.85
N VAL A 80 -4.17 13.93 1.88
CA VAL A 80 -4.56 14.38 3.23
C VAL A 80 -3.33 14.60 4.10
N ASP A 81 -3.24 15.78 4.71
CA ASP A 81 -2.21 16.07 5.69
C ASP A 81 -2.67 15.64 7.10
N LEU A 82 -2.37 14.39 7.48
CA LEU A 82 -2.76 13.79 8.77
C LEU A 82 -2.18 14.48 10.01
N LEU A 83 -1.18 15.36 9.84
CA LEU A 83 -0.52 16.09 10.92
C LEU A 83 -0.81 17.60 10.86
N ALA A 84 -1.79 18.01 10.05
CA ALA A 84 -2.27 19.39 10.00
C ALA A 84 -2.85 19.82 11.35
N GLY A 85 -2.33 20.91 11.92
CA GLY A 85 -2.77 21.41 13.23
C GLY A 85 -2.41 20.52 14.43
N ALA A 86 -1.65 19.44 14.22
CA ALA A 86 -1.30 18.51 15.28
C ALA A 86 -0.38 19.15 16.35
N PRO A 87 -0.51 18.78 17.65
CA PRO A 87 0.20 19.42 18.76
C PRO A 87 1.73 19.29 18.71
N GLU A 88 2.43 20.25 19.30
CA GLU A 88 3.90 20.27 19.34
C GLU A 88 4.53 19.12 20.15
N TRP A 89 3.79 18.56 21.10
CA TRP A 89 4.25 17.51 22.00
C TRP A 89 4.26 16.11 21.39
N LEU A 90 3.66 15.92 20.21
CA LEU A 90 3.61 14.61 19.54
C LEU A 90 5.01 14.06 19.23
N PRO A 91 5.18 12.72 19.10
CA PRO A 91 6.44 12.10 18.73
C PRO A 91 6.76 12.36 17.24
N TRP A 92 7.14 13.60 16.93
CA TRP A 92 7.32 14.06 15.56
C TRP A 92 8.38 13.29 14.78
N THR A 93 9.39 12.74 15.47
CA THR A 93 10.41 11.90 14.83
C THR A 93 9.78 10.65 14.23
N ASP A 94 8.99 9.90 15.00
CA ASP A 94 8.32 8.69 14.56
C ASP A 94 7.25 8.99 13.49
N LEU A 95 6.42 10.01 13.71
CA LEU A 95 5.36 10.39 12.77
C LEU A 95 5.93 10.87 11.43
N THR A 96 7.05 11.61 11.46
CA THR A 96 7.73 12.05 10.23
C THR A 96 8.40 10.88 9.51
N ALA A 97 9.00 9.94 10.24
CA ALA A 97 9.58 8.75 9.66
C ALA A 97 8.52 7.92 8.91
N ALA A 98 7.38 7.65 9.55
CA ALA A 98 6.24 6.95 8.95
C ALA A 98 5.67 7.70 7.72
N THR A 99 5.52 9.03 7.81
CA THR A 99 5.09 9.86 6.67
C THR A 99 6.04 9.76 5.47
N ASN A 100 7.35 9.73 5.71
CA ASN A 100 8.35 9.75 4.63
C ASN A 100 8.43 8.45 3.82
N VAL A 101 7.93 7.35 4.38
CA VAL A 101 7.85 6.04 3.70
C VAL A 101 6.43 5.68 3.29
N ASP A 102 5.50 6.66 3.30
CA ASP A 102 4.08 6.48 2.96
C ASP A 102 3.37 5.42 3.81
N GLN A 103 3.82 5.21 5.05
CA GLN A 103 3.23 4.25 5.98
C GLN A 103 2.61 4.94 7.19
N LEU A 104 1.96 6.08 6.99
CA LEU A 104 1.16 6.75 8.01
C LEU A 104 -0.28 6.86 7.50
N GLY A 105 -1.12 5.89 7.87
CA GLY A 105 -2.52 5.83 7.48
C GLY A 105 -3.42 6.65 8.40
N TYR A 106 -3.13 6.71 9.69
CA TYR A 106 -3.92 7.49 10.62
C TYR A 106 -3.10 7.99 11.80
N VAL A 107 -3.55 9.08 12.42
CA VAL A 107 -2.99 9.63 13.66
C VAL A 107 -4.10 10.19 14.53
N TYR A 108 -4.24 9.62 15.72
CA TYR A 108 -5.13 10.06 16.78
C TYR A 108 -4.29 10.52 17.96
N TRP A 109 -4.60 11.68 18.52
CA TRP A 109 -3.92 12.18 19.72
C TRP A 109 -4.92 12.50 20.82
N TYR A 110 -4.58 12.11 22.04
CA TYR A 110 -5.38 12.32 23.22
C TYR A 110 -4.85 13.50 24.04
N ASP A 111 -5.71 14.49 24.28
CA ASP A 111 -5.56 15.52 25.31
C ASP A 111 -6.95 15.80 25.88
N ARG A 112 -7.30 15.09 26.96
CA ARG A 112 -8.65 15.03 27.57
C ARG A 112 -9.74 14.39 26.70
N ALA A 113 -9.58 14.38 25.37
CA ALA A 113 -10.36 13.64 24.41
C ALA A 113 -9.46 13.23 23.23
N TRP A 114 -9.90 12.24 22.45
CA TRP A 114 -9.22 11.87 21.21
C TRP A 114 -9.53 12.86 20.09
N HIS A 115 -8.49 13.21 19.35
CA HIS A 115 -8.55 14.14 18.23
C HIS A 115 -7.82 13.55 17.04
N ARG A 116 -8.27 13.90 15.85
CA ARG A 116 -7.53 13.72 14.60
C ARG A 116 -7.83 14.85 13.63
N VAL A 117 -7.14 14.85 12.50
CA VAL A 117 -7.51 15.70 11.37
C VAL A 117 -8.85 15.25 10.79
N ALA A 118 -9.70 16.23 10.43
CA ALA A 118 -10.95 15.97 9.72
C ALA A 118 -10.65 15.34 8.35
N TYR A 119 -11.30 14.21 8.06
CA TYR A 119 -11.15 13.54 6.78
C TYR A 119 -12.21 14.02 5.78
N PRO A 120 -11.91 13.91 4.48
CA PRO A 120 -12.92 14.04 3.44
C PRO A 120 -14.07 13.06 3.66
N HIS A 121 -15.30 13.48 3.33
CA HIS A 121 -16.51 12.68 3.60
C HIS A 121 -16.54 11.36 2.81
N ASP A 122 -15.92 11.32 1.65
CA ASP A 122 -15.88 10.16 0.74
C ASP A 122 -14.66 9.24 0.94
N LEU A 123 -13.78 9.55 1.90
CA LEU A 123 -12.57 8.75 2.17
C LEU A 123 -12.93 7.28 2.46
N GLY A 124 -13.95 7.03 3.27
CA GLY A 124 -14.27 5.69 3.77
C GLY A 124 -13.46 5.34 5.01
N ASP A 125 -12.66 4.28 4.92
CA ASP A 125 -11.85 3.73 6.02
C ASP A 125 -10.43 4.37 6.06
N ASP A 126 -9.87 4.53 7.26
CA ASP A 126 -8.50 5.01 7.47
C ASP A 126 -7.54 3.90 7.94
N GLY A 127 -8.04 2.68 8.14
CA GLY A 127 -7.28 1.51 8.56
C GLY A 127 -7.15 1.34 10.08
N LEU A 128 -7.77 2.21 10.89
CA LEU A 128 -7.74 2.08 12.35
C LEU A 128 -8.27 0.72 12.81
N LEU A 129 -9.48 0.35 12.37
CA LEU A 129 -10.09 -0.91 12.81
C LEU A 129 -9.37 -2.14 12.22
N ALA A 130 -8.77 -2.04 11.04
CA ALA A 130 -8.01 -3.15 10.48
C ALA A 130 -6.74 -3.47 11.29
N THR A 131 -6.17 -2.48 11.98
CA THR A 131 -4.89 -2.63 12.72
C THR A 131 -5.04 -2.76 14.23
N VAL A 132 -6.09 -2.22 14.85
CA VAL A 132 -6.21 -2.18 16.33
C VAL A 132 -7.60 -2.55 16.84
N ARG A 133 -8.40 -3.25 16.05
CA ARG A 133 -9.73 -3.70 16.47
C ARG A 133 -9.67 -4.48 17.79
N GLU A 134 -8.67 -5.33 17.97
CA GLU A 134 -8.51 -6.20 19.14
C GLU A 134 -8.26 -5.44 20.45
N VAL A 135 -8.07 -4.12 20.39
CA VAL A 135 -7.84 -3.25 21.56
C VAL A 135 -8.76 -2.03 21.61
N ILE A 136 -9.69 -1.88 20.65
CA ILE A 136 -10.52 -0.68 20.53
C ILE A 136 -11.60 -0.61 21.61
N ASP A 137 -12.19 -1.76 21.96
CA ASP A 137 -13.20 -1.92 23.00
C ASP A 137 -13.07 -3.31 23.67
N ASP A 138 -13.83 -3.52 24.76
CA ASP A 138 -13.78 -4.77 25.52
C ASP A 138 -14.36 -5.96 24.75
N GLU A 139 -15.37 -5.74 23.90
CA GLU A 139 -16.01 -6.82 23.14
C GLU A 139 -15.03 -7.42 22.13
N GLN A 140 -14.35 -6.56 21.36
CA GLN A 140 -13.33 -6.97 20.40
C GLN A 140 -12.11 -7.59 21.08
N ALA A 141 -11.67 -7.04 22.22
CA ALA A 141 -10.56 -7.62 22.98
C ALA A 141 -10.88 -9.04 23.47
N LEU A 142 -12.10 -9.27 23.96
CA LEU A 142 -12.54 -10.60 24.39
C LEU A 142 -12.69 -11.55 23.21
N LEU A 143 -13.20 -11.10 22.07
CA LEU A 143 -13.29 -11.90 20.86
C LEU A 143 -11.91 -12.39 20.42
N ALA A 144 -10.95 -11.48 20.32
CA ALA A 144 -9.56 -11.80 19.94
C ALA A 144 -8.90 -12.80 20.89
N LEU A 145 -9.09 -12.64 22.21
CA LEU A 145 -8.57 -13.60 23.20
C LEU A 145 -9.16 -15.01 23.04
N ARG A 146 -10.41 -15.13 22.58
CA ARG A 146 -11.06 -16.42 22.28
C ARG A 146 -10.50 -17.01 20.98
N GLU A 147 -10.30 -16.19 19.95
CA GLU A 147 -9.73 -16.60 18.66
C GLU A 147 -8.31 -17.16 18.81
N ILE A 148 -7.50 -16.61 19.72
CA ILE A 148 -6.19 -17.17 20.06
C ILE A 148 -6.30 -18.65 20.47
N VAL A 149 -7.33 -19.01 21.25
CA VAL A 149 -7.54 -20.39 21.71
C VAL A 149 -8.07 -21.26 20.57
N PHE A 150 -9.17 -20.84 19.93
CA PHE A 150 -9.93 -21.69 19.01
C PHE A 150 -9.34 -21.75 17.59
N GLU A 151 -8.78 -20.65 17.10
CA GLU A 151 -8.28 -20.56 15.72
C GLU A 151 -6.76 -20.75 15.66
N TRP A 152 -6.00 -19.98 16.45
CA TRP A 152 -4.54 -19.98 16.37
C TRP A 152 -3.93 -21.16 17.14
N GLY A 153 -4.51 -21.48 18.30
CA GLY A 153 -4.05 -22.54 19.19
C GLY A 153 -4.29 -23.97 18.69
N ARG A 154 -4.90 -24.12 17.50
CA ARG A 154 -5.40 -25.39 16.91
C ARG A 154 -5.97 -26.30 17.98
N HIS A 155 -6.94 -25.77 18.72
CA HIS A 155 -7.62 -26.53 19.75
C HIS A 155 -8.17 -27.84 19.19
N GLY A 156 -8.04 -28.93 19.95
CA GLY A 156 -8.52 -30.24 19.55
C GLY A 156 -10.05 -30.26 19.44
N PRO A 157 -10.65 -31.24 18.72
CA PRO A 157 -12.07 -31.21 18.37
C PRO A 157 -12.95 -31.52 19.59
N ALA A 158 -13.27 -30.50 20.38
CA ALA A 158 -14.32 -30.56 21.40
C ALA A 158 -14.86 -29.17 21.78
N ASP A 159 -15.24 -28.33 20.81
CA ASP A 159 -15.94 -27.04 21.02
C ASP A 159 -17.35 -27.20 21.65
N SER A 160 -17.42 -27.80 22.83
CA SER A 160 -18.65 -27.91 23.59
C SER A 160 -19.08 -26.51 24.05
N VAL A 161 -20.39 -26.30 24.18
CA VAL A 161 -20.96 -25.06 24.73
C VAL A 161 -20.33 -24.70 26.08
N ARG A 162 -20.03 -25.72 26.90
CA ARG A 162 -19.36 -25.55 28.19
C ARG A 162 -17.95 -25.02 28.03
N GLU A 163 -17.17 -25.55 27.09
CA GLU A 163 -15.80 -25.09 26.88
C GLU A 163 -15.75 -23.66 26.36
N ARG A 164 -16.65 -23.28 25.43
CA ARG A 164 -16.79 -21.89 25.00
C ARG A 164 -17.07 -20.96 26.18
N ALA A 165 -18.00 -21.33 27.05
CA ALA A 165 -18.29 -20.54 28.27
C ALA A 165 -17.09 -20.49 29.24
N ASP A 166 -16.31 -21.57 29.37
CA ASP A 166 -15.12 -21.59 30.22
C ASP A 166 -14.00 -20.70 29.65
N VAL A 167 -13.82 -20.68 28.33
CA VAL A 167 -12.87 -19.80 27.61
C VAL A 167 -13.31 -18.35 27.72
N ASP A 168 -14.58 -18.04 27.49
CA ASP A 168 -15.15 -16.70 27.64
C ASP A 168 -14.86 -16.14 29.04
N ALA A 169 -15.17 -16.92 30.08
CA ALA A 169 -14.91 -16.51 31.46
C ALA A 169 -13.41 -16.39 31.79
N ALA A 170 -12.54 -17.14 31.11
CA ALA A 170 -11.09 -17.02 31.27
C ALA A 170 -10.53 -15.78 30.56
N ALA A 171 -11.04 -15.45 29.37
CA ALA A 171 -10.72 -14.22 28.65
C ALA A 171 -11.16 -12.99 29.46
N ASP A 172 -12.37 -13.00 30.03
CA ASP A 172 -12.87 -11.94 30.92
C ASP A 172 -11.93 -11.71 32.11
N ARG A 173 -11.47 -12.81 32.75
CA ARG A 173 -10.52 -12.73 33.87
C ARG A 173 -9.16 -12.17 33.45
N LEU A 174 -8.66 -12.51 32.27
CA LEU A 174 -7.40 -11.97 31.76
C LEU A 174 -7.52 -10.47 31.49
N LEU A 175 -8.58 -10.05 30.80
CA LEU A 175 -8.81 -8.64 30.52
C LEU A 175 -8.98 -7.84 31.82
N ALA A 176 -9.79 -8.33 32.76
CA ALA A 176 -9.95 -7.71 34.08
C ALA A 176 -8.63 -7.64 34.87
N ALA A 177 -7.78 -8.67 34.79
CA ALA A 177 -6.46 -8.66 35.42
C ALA A 177 -5.53 -7.62 34.79
N ALA A 178 -5.60 -7.41 33.48
CA ALA A 178 -4.82 -6.36 32.82
C ALA A 178 -5.25 -4.95 33.29
N TYR A 179 -6.56 -4.70 33.40
CA TYR A 179 -7.11 -3.47 33.98
C TYR A 179 -6.65 -3.26 35.44
N ALA A 180 -6.68 -4.33 36.24
CA ALA A 180 -6.29 -4.30 37.64
C ALA A 180 -4.76 -4.34 37.87
N ARG A 181 -3.96 -4.45 36.80
CA ARG A 181 -2.50 -4.63 36.84
C ARG A 181 -2.08 -5.83 37.70
N SER A 182 -2.81 -6.93 37.54
CA SER A 182 -2.66 -8.15 38.32
C SER A 182 -2.53 -9.40 37.43
N VAL A 183 -2.01 -9.26 36.21
CA VAL A 183 -1.75 -10.40 35.33
C VAL A 183 -0.69 -11.30 35.98
N ASP A 184 -0.98 -12.60 36.06
CA ASP A 184 -0.07 -13.61 36.61
C ASP A 184 -0.10 -14.92 35.78
N GLU A 185 0.76 -15.87 36.14
CA GLU A 185 0.85 -17.16 35.44
C GLU A 185 -0.47 -17.95 35.52
N THR A 186 -1.25 -17.80 36.60
CA THR A 186 -2.49 -18.55 36.82
C THR A 186 -3.58 -18.06 35.89
N VAL A 187 -3.74 -16.74 35.75
CA VAL A 187 -4.72 -16.12 34.85
C VAL A 187 -4.42 -16.51 33.39
N LEU A 188 -3.16 -16.46 32.97
CA LEU A 188 -2.74 -16.85 31.63
C LEU A 188 -2.94 -18.35 31.39
N TRP A 189 -2.52 -19.20 32.33
CA TRP A 189 -2.70 -20.66 32.22
C TRP A 189 -4.18 -21.06 32.16
N ASN A 190 -5.05 -20.37 32.90
CA ASN A 190 -6.48 -20.63 32.89
C ASN A 190 -7.14 -20.38 31.53
N LEU A 191 -6.58 -19.52 30.68
CA LEU A 191 -7.04 -19.32 29.31
C LEU A 191 -6.28 -20.25 28.35
N LEU A 192 -4.95 -20.14 28.33
CA LEU A 192 -4.10 -20.66 27.27
C LEU A 192 -3.56 -22.07 27.53
N GLY A 193 -3.73 -22.61 28.74
CA GLY A 193 -3.34 -24.00 29.07
C GLY A 193 -4.08 -25.07 28.25
N ARG A 194 -5.11 -24.66 27.49
CA ARG A 194 -5.89 -25.51 26.56
C ARG A 194 -5.31 -25.55 25.15
N VAL A 195 -4.42 -24.62 24.79
CA VAL A 195 -3.79 -24.56 23.46
C VAL A 195 -2.90 -25.77 23.25
N THR A 196 -3.02 -26.42 22.09
CA THR A 196 -2.27 -27.65 21.78
C THR A 196 -1.29 -27.52 20.61
N ALA A 197 -1.45 -26.49 19.76
CA ALA A 197 -0.53 -26.20 18.66
C ALA A 197 0.91 -25.96 19.14
N VAL A 198 1.06 -25.37 20.33
CA VAL A 198 2.33 -25.01 20.96
C VAL A 198 2.24 -25.29 22.45
N ARG A 199 3.38 -25.42 23.13
CA ARG A 199 3.42 -25.50 24.59
C ARG A 199 3.33 -24.09 25.18
N PRO A 200 2.27 -23.74 25.94
CA PRO A 200 2.16 -22.42 26.55
C PRO A 200 3.29 -22.17 27.57
N ASP A 201 3.81 -20.95 27.57
CA ASP A 201 4.77 -20.42 28.53
C ASP A 201 4.20 -19.19 29.26
N PRO A 202 3.40 -19.38 30.33
CA PRO A 202 2.80 -18.26 31.07
C PRO A 202 3.83 -17.26 31.60
N ARG A 203 5.08 -17.69 31.84
CA ARG A 203 6.14 -16.77 32.31
C ARG A 203 6.51 -15.75 31.25
N ALA A 204 6.51 -16.15 29.98
CA ALA A 204 6.69 -15.23 28.87
C ALA A 204 5.57 -14.19 28.82
N GLY A 205 4.31 -14.62 29.01
CA GLY A 205 3.17 -13.71 29.07
C GLY A 205 3.22 -12.76 30.25
N VAL A 206 3.60 -13.22 31.45
CA VAL A 206 3.80 -12.35 32.62
C VAL A 206 4.92 -11.34 32.36
N ALA A 207 6.01 -11.76 31.71
CA ALA A 207 7.10 -10.84 31.36
C ALA A 207 6.62 -9.75 30.38
N ALA A 208 5.85 -10.12 29.34
CA ALA A 208 5.25 -9.16 28.41
C ALA A 208 4.26 -8.22 29.11
N ALA A 209 3.40 -8.75 29.98
CA ALA A 209 2.49 -7.92 30.79
C ALA A 209 3.26 -6.93 31.67
N ALA A 210 4.37 -7.36 32.30
CA ALA A 210 5.20 -6.52 33.15
C ALA A 210 5.86 -5.37 32.37
N GLN A 211 6.25 -5.59 31.10
CA GLN A 211 6.76 -4.52 30.23
C GLN A 211 5.73 -3.41 30.02
N GLY A 212 4.45 -3.73 30.02
CA GLY A 212 3.35 -2.75 29.90
C GLY A 212 2.75 -2.27 31.22
N GLY A 213 3.31 -2.62 32.38
CA GLY A 213 2.72 -2.23 33.67
C GLY A 213 1.50 -3.06 34.09
N GLY A 214 1.30 -4.23 33.49
CA GLY A 214 0.16 -5.12 33.72
C GLY A 214 0.28 -6.05 34.93
N THR A 215 1.41 -6.03 35.65
CA THR A 215 1.67 -6.90 36.80
C THR A 215 1.93 -6.08 38.07
N PRO A 216 1.77 -6.66 39.28
CA PRO A 216 1.98 -5.93 40.51
C PRO A 216 3.39 -5.36 40.62
N GLY A 217 3.49 -4.05 40.87
CA GLY A 217 4.78 -3.36 41.03
C GLY A 217 5.48 -2.99 39.72
N SER A 218 4.91 -3.35 38.57
CA SER A 218 5.36 -2.83 37.27
C SER A 218 4.69 -1.50 36.93
N SER A 219 5.29 -0.75 35.99
CA SER A 219 4.79 0.54 35.51
C SER A 219 4.77 0.55 34.00
N ALA A 220 3.73 1.14 33.41
CA ALA A 220 3.69 1.37 31.98
C ALA A 220 4.80 2.36 31.57
N PRO A 221 5.49 2.13 30.44
CA PRO A 221 6.43 3.09 29.87
C PRO A 221 5.69 4.35 29.40
N PHE A 222 6.30 5.50 29.69
CA PHE A 222 5.88 6.80 29.15
C PHE A 222 6.98 7.33 28.25
N VAL A 223 6.57 7.86 27.10
CA VAL A 223 7.47 8.52 26.16
C VAL A 223 7.46 10.02 26.48
N PRO A 224 8.63 10.67 26.60
CA PRO A 224 8.70 12.10 26.81
C PRO A 224 8.02 12.86 25.68
N ALA A 225 7.30 13.93 26.03
CA ALA A 225 6.76 14.85 25.03
C ALA A 225 7.90 15.41 24.16
N ALA A 226 7.67 15.52 22.84
CA ALA A 226 8.63 16.19 21.97
C ALA A 226 8.81 17.65 22.40
N PRO A 227 10.03 18.18 22.32
CA PRO A 227 10.32 19.54 22.77
C PRO A 227 9.68 20.60 21.87
N ALA A 228 9.49 20.30 20.59
CA ALA A 228 8.86 21.18 19.62
C ALA A 228 8.46 20.41 18.35
N ARG A 229 7.51 20.98 17.61
CA ARG A 229 7.21 20.58 16.22
C ARG A 229 8.40 20.91 15.30
N PRO A 230 8.75 20.04 14.32
CA PRO A 230 9.74 20.36 13.30
C PRO A 230 9.40 21.66 12.56
N ALA A 231 10.40 22.53 12.39
CA ALA A 231 10.23 23.83 11.73
C ALA A 231 9.78 23.71 10.27
N ARG A 232 10.13 22.58 9.62
CA ARG A 232 9.66 22.23 8.27
C ARG A 232 9.20 20.78 8.30
N ARG A 233 7.98 20.55 7.80
CA ARG A 233 7.45 19.22 7.58
C ARG A 233 7.27 19.00 6.09
N ARG A 234 7.61 17.79 5.64
CA ARG A 234 7.32 17.31 4.28
C ARG A 234 5.82 17.01 4.24
N VAL A 235 5.09 17.64 3.32
CA VAL A 235 3.65 17.41 3.13
C VAL A 235 3.45 17.02 1.68
N ARG A 236 2.81 15.89 1.46
CA ARG A 236 2.54 15.39 0.11
C ARG A 236 1.56 16.35 -0.57
N ARG A 237 1.90 16.77 -1.79
CA ARG A 237 1.14 17.73 -2.60
C ARG A 237 0.38 17.07 -3.73
N LEU A 238 0.91 15.97 -4.26
CA LEU A 238 0.29 15.18 -5.31
C LEU A 238 0.04 13.76 -4.79
N SER A 239 -1.19 13.27 -4.97
CA SER A 239 -1.45 11.83 -4.84
C SER A 239 -0.68 11.09 -5.93
N GLU A 240 -0.57 9.77 -5.80
CA GLU A 240 0.05 8.98 -6.87
C GLU A 240 -0.68 9.16 -8.20
N GLU A 241 -2.02 9.15 -8.18
CA GLU A 241 -2.88 9.42 -9.34
C GLU A 241 -2.60 10.80 -9.95
N GLN A 242 -2.54 11.87 -9.14
CA GLN A 242 -2.24 13.22 -9.63
C GLN A 242 -0.84 13.31 -10.21
N HIS A 243 0.13 12.60 -9.64
CA HIS A 243 1.51 12.54 -10.14
C HIS A 243 1.57 11.79 -11.48
N GLN A 244 0.86 10.68 -11.62
CA GLN A 244 0.71 9.95 -12.89
C GLN A 244 0.07 10.85 -13.96
N GLN A 245 -1.07 11.48 -13.67
CA GLN A 245 -1.78 12.37 -14.58
C GLN A 245 -0.95 13.58 -15.01
N LEU A 246 -0.13 14.13 -14.11
CA LEU A 246 0.84 15.18 -14.42
C LEU A 246 1.86 14.72 -15.46
N VAL A 247 2.42 13.51 -15.30
CA VAL A 247 3.36 12.93 -16.26
C VAL A 247 2.68 12.64 -17.59
N TRP A 248 1.50 12.04 -17.60
CA TRP A 248 0.74 11.77 -18.83
C TRP A 248 0.39 13.04 -19.58
N SER A 249 -0.01 14.10 -18.87
CA SER A 249 -0.27 15.42 -19.46
C SER A 249 0.99 16.01 -20.10
N ALA A 250 2.15 15.87 -19.45
CA ALA A 250 3.42 16.29 -20.01
C ALA A 250 3.81 15.46 -21.26
N MET A 251 3.61 14.13 -21.23
CA MET A 251 3.86 13.24 -22.38
C MET A 251 2.99 13.60 -23.59
N ARG A 252 1.74 14.03 -23.36
CA ARG A 252 0.81 14.46 -24.42
C ARG A 252 1.21 15.78 -25.08
N GLN A 253 1.91 16.65 -24.37
CA GLN A 253 2.40 17.92 -24.90
C GLN A 253 3.84 17.84 -25.43
N ALA A 254 4.59 16.81 -25.06
CA ALA A 254 5.98 16.65 -25.43
C ALA A 254 6.13 16.21 -26.89
N PRO A 255 7.07 16.81 -27.65
CA PRO A 255 7.48 16.26 -28.94
C PRO A 255 8.26 14.96 -28.74
N GLU A 256 8.21 14.09 -29.75
CA GLU A 256 9.06 12.91 -29.78
C GLU A 256 10.53 13.31 -29.99
N LEU A 257 11.45 12.78 -29.18
CA LEU A 257 12.88 13.02 -29.44
C LEU A 257 13.28 12.37 -30.75
N GLY A 258 14.00 13.12 -31.59
CA GLY A 258 14.56 12.61 -32.83
C GLY A 258 15.59 11.52 -32.56
N ARG A 259 15.21 10.27 -32.70
CA ARG A 259 16.12 9.12 -32.69
C ARG A 259 16.55 8.78 -34.10
N PRO A 260 17.83 8.45 -34.36
CA PRO A 260 18.24 7.89 -35.64
C PRO A 260 17.33 6.70 -35.95
N HIS A 261 16.50 6.84 -36.97
CA HIS A 261 15.64 5.76 -37.43
C HIS A 261 16.52 4.71 -38.08
N ASP A 262 16.88 3.68 -37.32
CA ASP A 262 17.38 2.44 -37.89
C ASP A 262 16.17 1.65 -38.41
N LEU A 263 15.49 2.20 -39.44
CA LEU A 263 14.57 1.42 -40.27
C LEU A 263 15.42 0.33 -40.93
N THR A 264 15.57 -0.78 -40.22
CA THR A 264 16.37 -1.89 -40.69
C THR A 264 15.55 -2.56 -41.78
N TYR A 265 15.98 -2.41 -43.03
CA TYR A 265 15.46 -3.20 -44.13
C TYR A 265 16.45 -4.32 -44.45
N PRO A 266 16.02 -5.59 -44.50
CA PRO A 266 14.65 -6.06 -44.28
C PRO A 266 14.20 -5.95 -42.82
N ALA A 267 12.87 -5.95 -42.60
CA ALA A 267 12.27 -5.96 -41.27
C ALA A 267 12.85 -7.08 -40.40
N SER A 268 12.93 -6.84 -39.09
CA SER A 268 13.42 -7.85 -38.15
C SER A 268 12.54 -9.11 -38.17
N PRO A 269 13.08 -10.28 -37.78
CA PRO A 269 12.30 -11.50 -37.62
C PRO A 269 11.09 -11.32 -36.70
N GLU A 270 11.26 -10.57 -35.62
CA GLU A 270 10.23 -10.31 -34.60
C GLU A 270 9.10 -9.44 -35.17
N LEU A 271 9.43 -8.39 -35.91
CA LEU A 271 8.43 -7.55 -36.58
C LEU A 271 7.69 -8.36 -37.66
N THR A 272 8.41 -9.19 -38.41
CA THR A 272 7.84 -10.07 -39.42
C THR A 272 6.85 -11.07 -38.80
N ALA A 273 7.19 -11.62 -37.62
CA ALA A 273 6.32 -12.53 -36.89
C ALA A 273 5.03 -11.83 -36.43
N LEU A 274 5.12 -10.63 -35.86
CA LEU A 274 3.96 -9.85 -35.43
C LEU A 274 3.05 -9.48 -36.62
N VAL A 275 3.63 -9.04 -37.74
CA VAL A 275 2.88 -8.75 -38.98
C VAL A 275 2.19 -10.00 -39.52
N GLY A 276 2.89 -11.14 -39.55
CA GLY A 276 2.33 -12.42 -40.01
C GLY A 276 1.15 -12.87 -39.14
N TRP A 277 1.30 -12.76 -37.82
CA TRP A 277 0.23 -13.04 -36.87
C TRP A 277 -0.98 -12.12 -37.09
N ALA A 278 -0.77 -10.81 -37.17
CA ALA A 278 -1.84 -9.82 -37.35
C ALA A 278 -2.64 -10.08 -38.64
N ARG A 279 -1.96 -10.34 -39.76
CA ARG A 279 -2.61 -10.72 -41.03
C ARG A 279 -3.43 -12.01 -40.93
N SER A 280 -2.91 -13.01 -40.21
CA SER A 280 -3.63 -14.28 -39.98
C SER A 280 -4.88 -14.14 -39.10
N ARG A 281 -4.99 -13.00 -38.41
CA ARG A 281 -6.09 -12.61 -37.51
C ARG A 281 -6.97 -11.51 -38.10
N ALA A 282 -6.79 -11.13 -39.37
CA ALA A 282 -7.60 -10.10 -40.01
C ALA A 282 -9.12 -10.43 -39.94
N PRO A 283 -9.97 -9.56 -39.38
CA PRO A 283 -11.41 -9.83 -39.18
C PRO A 283 -12.17 -10.12 -40.48
N HIS A 284 -11.73 -9.54 -41.59
CA HIS A 284 -12.35 -9.73 -42.90
C HIS A 284 -11.59 -10.70 -43.81
N ARG A 285 -10.55 -11.36 -43.28
CA ARG A 285 -9.68 -12.30 -44.04
C ARG A 285 -9.04 -11.69 -45.29
N ASP A 286 -8.84 -10.38 -45.30
CA ASP A 286 -8.22 -9.60 -46.38
C ASP A 286 -6.83 -9.06 -46.00
N GLY A 287 -6.29 -9.54 -44.86
CA GLY A 287 -5.01 -9.11 -44.32
C GLY A 287 -5.02 -7.76 -43.60
N ARG A 288 -6.16 -7.06 -43.53
CA ARG A 288 -6.26 -5.82 -42.74
C ARG A 288 -6.47 -6.13 -41.26
N CYS A 289 -5.55 -5.66 -40.43
CA CYS A 289 -5.57 -5.86 -38.99
C CYS A 289 -4.85 -4.70 -38.31
N SER A 290 -5.32 -4.29 -37.13
CA SER A 290 -4.79 -3.20 -36.33
C SER A 290 -4.46 -3.71 -34.94
N VAL A 291 -3.20 -3.54 -34.53
CA VAL A 291 -2.69 -3.95 -33.22
C VAL A 291 -2.05 -2.73 -32.56
N LEU A 292 -2.63 -2.28 -31.46
CA LEU A 292 -2.15 -1.14 -30.70
C LEU A 292 -1.77 -1.60 -29.30
N PHE A 293 -0.53 -1.32 -28.88
CA PHE A 293 -0.03 -1.66 -27.56
C PHE A 293 0.62 -0.46 -26.87
N GLN A 294 0.42 -0.41 -25.56
CA GLN A 294 1.29 0.26 -24.61
C GLN A 294 2.04 -0.85 -23.86
N LEU A 295 3.37 -0.78 -23.82
CA LEU A 295 4.20 -1.78 -23.15
C LEU A 295 4.97 -1.18 -21.99
N GLU A 296 5.17 -2.02 -20.97
CA GLU A 296 5.95 -1.76 -19.76
C GLU A 296 6.88 -2.92 -19.49
N ILE A 297 7.71 -2.80 -18.46
CA ILE A 297 8.64 -3.87 -18.08
C ILE A 297 7.85 -5.10 -17.62
N ASP A 298 6.87 -4.88 -16.75
CA ASP A 298 6.08 -5.96 -16.14
C ASP A 298 4.65 -6.06 -16.71
N GLY A 299 4.29 -5.20 -17.66
CA GLY A 299 2.91 -4.99 -18.10
C GLY A 299 2.73 -4.75 -19.60
N SER A 300 1.48 -4.78 -20.02
CA SER A 300 1.03 -4.30 -21.33
C SER A 300 -0.46 -3.94 -21.29
N SER A 301 -0.86 -2.99 -22.11
CA SER A 301 -2.27 -2.65 -22.37
C SER A 301 -2.51 -2.67 -23.88
N GLU A 302 -3.72 -3.05 -24.30
CA GLU A 302 -4.16 -2.96 -25.70
C GLU A 302 -5.35 -2.03 -25.85
N GLN A 303 -5.46 -1.38 -27.00
CA GLN A 303 -6.66 -0.66 -27.41
C GLN A 303 -7.13 -1.16 -28.79
N PRO A 304 -8.44 -1.17 -29.05
CA PRO A 304 -8.95 -1.56 -30.35
C PRO A 304 -8.54 -0.54 -31.42
N GLY A 305 -7.96 -1.04 -32.53
CA GLY A 305 -7.76 -0.23 -33.73
C GLY A 305 -8.95 -0.33 -34.70
N GLU A 306 -8.77 0.18 -35.93
CA GLU A 306 -9.83 0.16 -36.96
C GLU A 306 -10.25 -1.28 -37.34
N PHE A 307 -9.29 -2.21 -37.41
CA PHE A 307 -9.54 -3.62 -37.74
C PHE A 307 -8.97 -4.54 -36.64
N PRO A 308 -9.61 -4.67 -35.47
CA PRO A 308 -9.04 -5.43 -34.36
C PRO A 308 -8.91 -6.94 -34.69
N PRO A 309 -7.98 -7.68 -34.07
CA PRO A 309 -7.77 -9.10 -34.32
C PRO A 309 -9.04 -9.93 -34.10
N ALA A 310 -9.32 -10.84 -35.03
CA ALA A 310 -10.47 -11.72 -34.97
C ALA A 310 -10.32 -12.82 -33.91
N LEU A 311 -11.39 -13.04 -33.14
CA LEU A 311 -11.55 -14.23 -32.31
C LEU A 311 -11.86 -15.45 -33.18
N ARG A 312 -11.18 -16.57 -32.92
CA ARG A 312 -11.51 -17.86 -33.55
C ARG A 312 -12.51 -18.62 -32.69
N GLU A 313 -13.16 -19.60 -33.31
CA GLU A 313 -14.11 -20.48 -32.63
C GLU A 313 -13.42 -21.19 -31.46
N GLY A 314 -14.01 -21.08 -30.26
CA GLY A 314 -13.48 -21.67 -29.03
C GLY A 314 -12.44 -20.83 -28.28
N GLU A 315 -12.04 -19.67 -28.80
CA GLU A 315 -11.15 -18.74 -28.08
C GLU A 315 -11.94 -17.77 -27.20
N ASN A 316 -11.35 -17.38 -26.07
CA ASN A 316 -11.80 -16.22 -25.31
C ASN A 316 -11.06 -14.96 -25.78
N SER A 317 -11.51 -13.78 -25.32
CA SER A 317 -10.90 -12.49 -25.67
C SER A 317 -9.44 -12.36 -25.24
N TRP A 318 -8.99 -13.16 -24.27
CA TRP A 318 -7.65 -13.07 -23.70
C TRP A 318 -6.59 -13.81 -24.53
N THR A 319 -6.98 -14.84 -25.28
CA THR A 319 -6.06 -15.59 -26.16
C THR A 319 -5.35 -14.70 -27.19
N PRO A 320 -6.06 -13.94 -28.07
CA PRO A 320 -5.38 -13.10 -29.06
C PRO A 320 -4.54 -11.99 -28.42
N TYR A 321 -5.01 -11.40 -27.31
CA TYR A 321 -4.26 -10.40 -26.55
C TYR A 321 -2.90 -10.96 -26.10
N ARG A 322 -2.90 -12.14 -25.47
CA ARG A 322 -1.66 -12.78 -24.98
C ARG A 322 -0.69 -13.08 -26.12
N GLU A 323 -1.17 -13.70 -27.20
CA GLU A 323 -0.32 -14.01 -28.36
C GLU A 323 0.31 -12.74 -28.96
N ALA A 324 -0.48 -11.69 -29.11
CA ALA A 324 -0.01 -10.41 -29.65
C ALA A 324 0.96 -9.70 -28.69
N SER A 325 0.68 -9.72 -27.39
CA SER A 325 1.55 -9.15 -26.34
C SER A 325 2.90 -9.86 -26.29
N ASP A 326 2.93 -11.20 -26.37
CA ASP A 326 4.17 -11.98 -26.41
C ASP A 326 5.03 -11.61 -27.64
N LEU A 327 4.40 -11.48 -28.81
CA LEU A 327 5.09 -11.06 -30.04
C LEU A 327 5.57 -9.60 -29.98
N ALA A 328 4.74 -8.69 -29.45
CA ALA A 328 5.09 -7.29 -29.26
C ALA A 328 6.25 -7.15 -28.27
N ARG A 329 6.28 -7.94 -27.20
CA ARG A 329 7.37 -7.95 -26.21
C ARG A 329 8.67 -8.52 -26.78
N ALA A 330 8.59 -9.54 -27.64
CA ALA A 330 9.75 -10.03 -28.37
C ALA A 330 10.36 -8.94 -29.26
N LEU A 331 9.52 -8.22 -30.00
CA LEU A 331 9.95 -7.06 -30.80
C LEU A 331 10.54 -5.94 -29.93
N TRP A 332 9.87 -5.60 -28.83
CA TRP A 332 10.29 -4.59 -27.87
C TRP A 332 11.69 -4.87 -27.30
N THR A 333 11.96 -6.14 -26.98
CA THR A 333 13.27 -6.59 -26.49
C THR A 333 14.32 -6.56 -27.60
N ALA A 334 13.98 -7.01 -28.81
CA ALA A 334 14.92 -7.03 -29.93
C ALA A 334 15.33 -5.63 -30.38
N GLU A 335 14.46 -4.63 -30.19
CA GLU A 335 14.70 -3.23 -30.55
C GLU A 335 15.35 -2.41 -29.43
N ASP A 336 15.63 -3.01 -28.27
CA ASP A 336 16.41 -2.35 -27.23
C ASP A 336 17.85 -2.14 -27.70
N SER A 337 18.22 -0.87 -27.93
CA SER A 337 19.50 -0.47 -28.51
C SER A 337 20.46 0.09 -27.47
N GLY A 338 20.64 -0.64 -26.36
CA GLY A 338 21.74 -0.44 -25.42
C GLY A 338 21.75 0.96 -24.78
N GLY A 339 20.60 1.39 -24.25
CA GLY A 339 20.45 2.66 -23.55
C GLY A 339 19.87 3.80 -24.39
N ARG A 340 19.41 3.59 -25.63
CA ARG A 340 18.51 4.54 -26.32
C ARG A 340 17.07 4.49 -25.81
N GLY A 341 16.73 3.38 -25.13
CA GLY A 341 15.41 3.12 -24.61
C GLY A 341 14.53 2.37 -25.58
N ARG A 342 13.55 1.68 -25.00
CA ARG A 342 12.52 0.94 -25.70
C ARG A 342 11.32 1.84 -25.96
N TRP A 343 10.52 1.52 -26.97
CA TRP A 343 9.30 2.28 -27.25
C TRP A 343 8.24 2.04 -26.17
N LEU A 344 7.41 3.03 -25.86
CA LEU A 344 6.32 2.94 -24.90
C LEU A 344 5.00 2.52 -25.57
N PHE A 345 4.78 3.00 -26.81
CA PHE A 345 3.59 2.69 -27.59
C PHE A 345 3.95 2.15 -28.97
N LEU A 346 3.15 1.22 -29.46
CA LEU A 346 3.24 0.61 -30.80
C LEU A 346 1.86 0.63 -31.45
N ARG A 347 1.80 1.05 -32.71
CA ARG A 347 0.66 0.83 -33.60
C ARG A 347 1.14 0.09 -34.83
N LEU A 348 0.57 -1.07 -35.08
CA LEU A 348 0.77 -1.86 -36.28
C LEU A 348 -0.54 -1.95 -37.06
N GLU A 349 -0.50 -1.56 -38.33
CA GLU A 349 -1.61 -1.69 -39.27
C GLU A 349 -1.14 -2.53 -40.46
N THR A 350 -1.82 -3.63 -40.75
CA THR A 350 -1.47 -4.51 -41.87
C THR A 350 -2.43 -4.37 -43.03
N THR A 351 -1.99 -4.75 -44.22
CA THR A 351 -2.83 -5.11 -45.37
C THR A 351 -2.41 -6.50 -45.87
N ALA A 352 -3.03 -7.01 -46.95
CA ALA A 352 -2.62 -8.26 -47.58
C ALA A 352 -1.14 -8.29 -48.00
N HIS A 353 -0.55 -7.14 -48.34
CA HIS A 353 0.77 -7.07 -48.98
C HIS A 353 1.76 -6.17 -48.25
N ASP A 354 1.27 -5.16 -47.52
CA ASP A 354 2.09 -4.17 -46.84
C ASP A 354 1.73 -4.06 -45.36
N PHE A 355 2.51 -3.31 -44.60
CA PHE A 355 2.19 -2.94 -43.22
C PHE A 355 2.78 -1.56 -42.89
N HIS A 356 2.13 -0.88 -41.97
CA HIS A 356 2.60 0.36 -41.37
C HIS A 356 2.82 0.13 -39.89
N VAL A 357 3.96 0.58 -39.37
CA VAL A 357 4.29 0.50 -37.94
C VAL A 357 4.72 1.87 -37.44
N ASP A 358 4.02 2.39 -36.43
CA ASP A 358 4.37 3.59 -35.70
C ASP A 358 4.78 3.20 -34.27
N ARG A 359 5.80 3.87 -33.75
CA ARG A 359 6.35 3.66 -32.42
C ARG A 359 6.49 5.02 -31.74
N ARG A 360 6.19 5.07 -30.45
CA ARG A 360 6.47 6.24 -29.62
C ARG A 360 7.30 5.81 -28.44
N TRP A 361 8.42 6.49 -28.23
CA TRP A 361 9.35 6.25 -27.13
C TRP A 361 9.18 7.27 -26.01
N ASP A 362 8.65 8.47 -26.30
CA ASP A 362 8.57 9.55 -25.30
C ASP A 362 7.17 10.16 -25.17
N SER A 363 6.48 10.31 -26.30
CA SER A 363 5.23 11.08 -26.37
C SER A 363 4.01 10.16 -26.31
N TRP A 364 2.92 10.70 -25.79
CA TRP A 364 1.62 10.04 -25.86
C TRP A 364 1.03 10.23 -27.27
N PRO A 365 0.85 9.15 -28.07
CA PRO A 365 0.41 9.30 -29.44
C PRO A 365 -1.05 9.75 -29.53
N GLN A 366 -1.38 10.56 -30.54
CA GLN A 366 -2.76 10.99 -30.81
C GLN A 366 -3.71 9.84 -31.18
N TRP A 367 -3.16 8.71 -31.63
CA TRP A 367 -3.93 7.51 -31.98
C TRP A 367 -4.19 6.59 -30.79
N TRP A 368 -3.64 6.89 -29.60
CA TRP A 368 -3.92 6.17 -28.36
C TRP A 368 -4.86 7.00 -27.49
N GLU A 369 -6.03 6.45 -27.19
CA GLU A 369 -7.06 7.12 -26.42
C GLU A 369 -6.57 7.37 -24.99
N TYR A 370 -6.80 8.60 -24.51
CA TYR A 370 -6.53 9.00 -23.12
C TYR A 370 -7.86 9.07 -22.38
N ASP A 371 -8.08 8.14 -21.46
CA ASP A 371 -9.27 8.07 -20.61
C ASP A 371 -9.10 8.79 -19.26
N GLY A 372 -7.88 9.24 -18.95
CA GLY A 372 -7.54 9.89 -17.67
C GLY A 372 -7.29 8.93 -16.51
N ILE A 373 -7.41 7.63 -16.74
CA ILE A 373 -7.42 6.59 -15.72
C ILE A 373 -6.29 5.58 -15.97
N THR A 374 -6.03 5.25 -17.24
CA THR A 374 -5.05 4.24 -17.64
C THR A 374 -3.92 4.86 -18.45
N GLY A 375 -2.71 4.36 -18.24
CA GLY A 375 -1.52 4.83 -18.93
C GLY A 375 -0.26 4.16 -18.36
N PRO A 376 0.93 4.53 -18.88
CA PRO A 376 2.17 4.00 -18.34
C PRO A 376 2.39 4.38 -16.87
N TRP A 377 2.61 3.40 -16.00
CA TRP A 377 2.80 3.64 -14.56
C TRP A 377 4.13 4.37 -14.26
N LEU A 378 4.16 5.16 -13.18
CA LEU A 378 5.30 6.01 -12.83
C LEU A 378 6.59 5.22 -12.58
N ASP A 379 6.49 4.10 -11.85
CA ASP A 379 7.61 3.21 -11.54
C ASP A 379 8.19 2.59 -12.82
N GLN A 380 7.32 2.15 -13.74
CA GLN A 380 7.68 1.56 -15.02
C GLN A 380 8.34 2.60 -15.94
N LEU A 381 7.78 3.82 -16.00
CA LEU A 381 8.40 4.94 -16.71
C LEU A 381 9.74 5.32 -16.10
N ASN A 382 9.86 5.37 -14.77
CA ASN A 382 11.10 5.71 -14.09
C ASN A 382 12.20 4.66 -14.34
N ALA A 383 11.84 3.37 -14.30
CA ALA A 383 12.75 2.29 -14.64
C ALA A 383 13.23 2.38 -16.09
N GLU A 384 12.33 2.64 -17.04
CA GLU A 384 12.68 2.84 -18.45
C GLU A 384 13.57 4.09 -18.66
N MET A 385 13.24 5.23 -18.04
CA MET A 385 14.06 6.43 -18.15
C MET A 385 15.42 6.28 -17.47
N THR A 386 15.50 5.52 -16.38
CA THR A 386 16.77 5.20 -15.71
C THR A 386 17.67 4.33 -16.59
N HIS A 387 17.08 3.37 -17.31
CA HIS A 387 17.79 2.54 -18.29
C HIS A 387 18.35 3.36 -19.45
N ARG A 388 17.67 4.44 -19.86
CA ARG A 388 18.11 5.32 -20.94
C ARG A 388 19.33 6.16 -20.56
N SER A 389 20.24 6.33 -21.52
CA SER A 389 21.28 7.35 -21.45
C SER A 389 20.66 8.76 -21.37
N PRO A 390 21.25 9.71 -20.63
CA PRO A 390 20.63 11.02 -20.38
C PRO A 390 20.15 11.77 -21.64
N GLN A 391 20.88 11.68 -22.75
CA GLN A 391 20.53 12.32 -24.02
C GLN A 391 19.26 11.78 -24.71
N TRP A 392 18.78 10.61 -24.28
CA TRP A 392 17.57 9.94 -24.81
C TRP A 392 16.39 10.00 -23.83
N ARG A 393 16.54 10.76 -22.74
CA ARG A 393 15.46 11.02 -21.79
C ARG A 393 14.72 12.28 -22.25
N PRO A 394 13.40 12.23 -22.42
CA PRO A 394 12.61 13.40 -22.74
C PRO A 394 12.62 14.39 -21.58
N ASP A 395 12.34 15.66 -21.87
CA ASP A 395 12.37 16.73 -20.85
C ASP A 395 11.42 16.45 -19.67
N TRP A 396 10.30 15.77 -19.91
CA TRP A 396 9.33 15.43 -18.88
C TRP A 396 9.84 14.38 -17.90
N ALA A 397 10.93 13.65 -18.20
CA ALA A 397 11.48 12.61 -17.31
C ALA A 397 11.89 13.16 -15.92
N VAL A 398 12.14 14.46 -15.80
CA VAL A 398 12.36 15.12 -14.49
C VAL A 398 11.15 15.04 -13.56
N LEU A 399 9.95 14.83 -14.12
CA LEU A 399 8.73 14.64 -13.36
C LEU A 399 8.65 13.27 -12.70
N LEU A 400 9.50 12.30 -13.06
CA LEU A 400 9.50 10.96 -12.46
C LEU A 400 10.23 10.90 -11.11
N ASP A 401 10.88 11.98 -10.70
CA ASP A 401 11.49 12.09 -9.37
C ASP A 401 10.40 12.04 -8.29
N SER A 402 10.56 11.17 -7.30
CA SER A 402 9.59 11.01 -6.21
C SER A 402 9.44 12.28 -5.36
N GLU A 403 10.43 13.18 -5.34
CA GLU A 403 10.31 14.47 -4.67
C GLU A 403 9.24 15.37 -5.30
N VAL A 404 8.87 15.18 -6.58
CA VAL A 404 7.83 15.97 -7.24
C VAL A 404 6.49 15.86 -6.53
N ALA A 405 6.17 14.70 -5.95
CA ALA A 405 4.96 14.51 -5.16
C ALA A 405 4.93 15.40 -3.89
N TRP A 406 6.08 15.89 -3.41
CA TRP A 406 6.22 16.64 -2.16
C TRP A 406 6.58 18.11 -2.38
N SER A 407 7.46 18.41 -3.33
CA SER A 407 7.83 19.78 -3.70
C SER A 407 6.85 20.41 -4.69
N GLY A 408 6.10 19.59 -5.43
CA GLY A 408 5.43 19.98 -6.65
C GLY A 408 6.37 19.93 -7.86
N PRO A 409 5.83 20.06 -9.08
CA PRO A 409 6.61 20.01 -10.30
C PRO A 409 7.50 21.25 -10.47
N PRO A 410 8.57 21.15 -11.29
CA PRO A 410 9.32 22.33 -11.75
C PRO A 410 8.41 23.37 -12.42
N ASP A 411 8.75 24.66 -12.31
CA ASP A 411 7.93 25.79 -12.78
C ASP A 411 7.40 25.63 -14.22
N ARG A 412 8.22 25.06 -15.13
CA ARG A 412 7.83 24.84 -16.53
C ARG A 412 6.64 23.89 -16.70
N TYR A 413 6.33 23.06 -15.70
CA TYR A 413 5.21 22.11 -15.68
C TYR A 413 4.12 22.49 -14.67
N ALA A 414 4.31 23.54 -13.86
CA ALA A 414 3.32 23.96 -12.86
C ALA A 414 1.95 24.30 -13.45
N HIS A 415 1.91 24.71 -14.73
CA HIS A 415 0.68 24.99 -15.46
C HIS A 415 -0.17 23.72 -15.76
N LEU A 416 0.40 22.52 -15.64
CA LEU A 416 -0.28 21.25 -15.88
C LEU A 416 -1.09 20.73 -14.68
N LEU A 417 -0.98 21.37 -13.52
CA LEU A 417 -1.74 21.01 -12.32
C LEU A 417 -3.15 21.64 -12.27
N ASN A 418 -3.52 22.46 -13.26
CA ASN A 418 -4.77 23.24 -13.27
C ASN A 418 -5.78 22.75 -14.29
#